data_AF-A0A7M4AI12-F1
#
_entry.id   AF-A0A7M4AI12-F1
#
_cell.length_a   1.000
_cell.length_b   1.000
_cell.length_c   1.000
_cell.angle_alpha   90.00
_cell.angle_beta   90.00
_cell.angle_gamma   90.00
#
_symmetry.space_group_name_H-M   'P 1'
#
loop_
_entity.id
_entity.type
_entity.pdbx_description
1 polymer ?
#
loop_
_entity_poly.entity_id
_entity_poly.type
_entity_poly.pdbx_seq_one_letter_code
_entity_poly.pdbx_strand_id
1 'polypeptide(L)'
;MADDEEVVFTTSTGPVRVITAASLFDGHDAAINVMRRLIQSSGAEVIHLGHDQSAKAVVDCAVQEDAHAVALTSYQGGHVEYFTYIRQLLDEAGCEHVRIFGGSGGTITPPEIRTLHQSGISKIYSPDDGRTMGLMGMIHHLMGLASEVDLVGKERMASLDGPVTPDDMAKVGLLLTLSESADEKAFKAAVEACRSSDKDVPVIGFTGTG
;
A
#
# COMPACT_ATOMS: atom_id res chain seq x y z
N MET A 1 -11.17 -5.78 -34.69
CA MET A 1 -10.24 -5.43 -33.60
C MET A 1 -11.11 -4.80 -32.55
N ALA A 2 -11.41 -5.55 -31.50
CA ALA A 2 -12.14 -4.98 -30.36
C ALA A 2 -11.26 -3.89 -29.77
N ASP A 3 -11.84 -2.75 -29.42
CA ASP A 3 -11.21 -1.78 -28.55
C ASP A 3 -10.80 -2.52 -27.27
N ASP A 4 -9.51 -2.78 -27.09
CA ASP A 4 -8.95 -3.09 -25.77
C ASP A 4 -9.08 -1.79 -24.98
N GLU A 5 -10.24 -1.54 -24.38
CA GLU A 5 -10.38 -0.51 -23.35
C GLU A 5 -9.34 -0.82 -22.28
N GLU A 6 -8.37 0.07 -22.14
CA GLU A 6 -7.33 0.00 -21.13
C GLU A 6 -8.04 -0.06 -19.76
N VAL A 7 -7.89 -1.17 -19.03
CA VAL A 7 -8.54 -1.35 -17.74
C VAL A 7 -7.85 -0.42 -16.74
N VAL A 8 -8.45 0.74 -16.48
CA VAL A 8 -7.96 1.70 -15.49
C VAL A 8 -8.64 1.44 -14.15
N PHE A 9 -7.85 1.20 -13.11
CA PHE A 9 -8.33 1.02 -11.75
C PHE A 9 -8.28 2.36 -11.00
N THR A 10 -9.45 2.89 -10.63
CA THR A 10 -9.57 4.16 -9.90
C THR A 10 -10.25 3.94 -8.57
N THR A 11 -9.86 4.71 -7.55
CA THR A 11 -10.54 4.72 -6.24
C THR A 11 -11.27 6.04 -6.02
N SER A 12 -12.01 6.15 -4.92
CA SER A 12 -12.64 7.41 -4.47
C SER A 12 -11.63 8.50 -4.14
N THR A 13 -10.35 8.14 -3.96
CA THR A 13 -9.27 9.04 -3.53
C THR A 13 -8.19 9.25 -4.60
N GLY A 14 -8.45 8.82 -5.84
CA GLY A 14 -7.52 8.94 -6.96
C GLY A 14 -6.94 7.59 -7.39
N PRO A 15 -5.69 7.56 -7.90
CA PRO A 15 -5.02 6.34 -8.28
C PRO A 15 -4.80 5.38 -7.10
N VAL A 16 -4.74 4.08 -7.39
CA VAL A 16 -4.33 3.08 -6.39
C VAL A 16 -2.85 3.29 -6.05
N ARG A 17 -2.54 3.50 -4.78
CA ARG A 17 -1.17 3.56 -4.24
C ARG A 17 -0.68 2.18 -3.82
N VAL A 18 0.42 1.73 -4.43
CA VAL A 18 1.01 0.40 -4.18
C VAL A 18 2.48 0.52 -3.78
N ILE A 19 2.81 0.03 -2.59
CA ILE A 19 4.21 -0.11 -2.16
C ILE A 19 4.78 -1.39 -2.78
N THR A 20 5.97 -1.32 -3.37
CA THR A 20 6.64 -2.48 -3.97
C THR A 20 8.03 -2.68 -3.41
N ALA A 21 8.36 -3.89 -2.95
CA ALA A 21 9.68 -4.22 -2.41
C ALA A 21 10.03 -5.71 -2.56
N ALA A 22 11.33 -6.03 -2.51
CA ALA A 22 11.79 -7.39 -2.21
C ALA A 22 12.13 -7.53 -0.72
N SER A 23 11.94 -8.72 -0.16
CA SER A 23 12.07 -8.99 1.28
C SER A 23 13.48 -8.74 1.83
N LEU A 24 13.61 -8.73 3.17
CA LEU A 24 14.89 -8.55 3.85
C LEU A 24 15.91 -9.61 3.43
N PHE A 25 17.14 -9.19 3.18
CA PHE A 25 18.25 -9.99 2.66
C PHE A 25 17.95 -10.71 1.33
N ASP A 26 16.96 -10.24 0.58
CA ASP A 26 16.65 -10.74 -0.75
C ASP A 26 17.09 -9.76 -1.83
N GLY A 27 18.07 -10.16 -2.64
CA GLY A 27 18.55 -9.41 -3.80
C GLY A 27 17.80 -9.72 -5.11
N HIS A 28 16.77 -10.57 -5.10
CA HIS A 28 16.03 -10.97 -6.31
C HIS A 28 14.99 -9.90 -6.70
N ASP A 29 15.47 -8.78 -7.24
CA ASP A 29 14.62 -7.65 -7.60
C ASP A 29 14.03 -7.73 -9.03
N ALA A 30 14.48 -8.69 -9.84
CA ALA A 30 14.07 -8.80 -11.23
C ALA A 30 12.54 -8.97 -11.38
N ALA A 31 11.95 -9.83 -10.54
CA ALA A 31 10.51 -10.09 -10.57
C ALA A 31 9.72 -8.84 -10.14
N ILE A 32 10.05 -8.22 -9.00
CA ILE A 32 9.33 -7.05 -8.51
C ILE A 32 9.48 -5.85 -9.45
N ASN A 33 10.63 -5.71 -10.14
CA ASN A 33 10.84 -4.67 -11.16
C ASN A 33 9.93 -4.83 -12.38
N VAL A 34 9.65 -6.07 -12.81
CA VAL A 34 8.67 -6.31 -13.88
C VAL A 34 7.26 -6.02 -13.36
N MET A 35 6.90 -6.56 -12.19
CA MET A 35 5.57 -6.40 -11.62
C MET A 35 5.23 -4.92 -11.41
N ARG A 36 6.12 -4.13 -10.80
CA ARG A 36 5.87 -2.70 -10.54
C ARG A 36 5.63 -1.89 -11.81
N ARG A 37 6.29 -2.23 -12.93
CA ARG A 37 6.09 -1.54 -14.22
C ARG A 37 4.70 -1.84 -14.78
N LEU A 38 4.22 -3.07 -14.62
CA LEU A 38 2.88 -3.46 -15.04
C LEU A 38 1.79 -2.87 -14.12
N ILE A 39 2.05 -2.81 -12.82
CA ILE A 39 1.19 -2.11 -11.84
C ILE A 39 1.06 -0.63 -12.25
N GLN A 40 2.20 0.03 -12.52
CA GLN A 40 2.24 1.42 -12.96
C GLN A 40 1.51 1.63 -14.30
N SER A 41 1.72 0.74 -15.29
CA SER A 41 1.00 0.83 -16.57
C SER A 41 -0.50 0.60 -16.44
N SER A 42 -0.96 -0.01 -15.35
CA SER A 42 -2.39 -0.19 -15.04
C SER A 42 -2.99 1.01 -14.29
N GLY A 43 -2.26 2.13 -14.19
CA GLY A 43 -2.74 3.39 -13.61
C GLY A 43 -2.46 3.55 -12.12
N ALA A 44 -1.66 2.70 -11.49
CA ALA A 44 -1.29 2.84 -10.08
C ALA A 44 -0.15 3.85 -9.87
N GLU A 45 -0.18 4.51 -8.71
CA GLU A 45 0.98 5.19 -8.14
C GLU A 45 1.84 4.15 -7.40
N VAL A 46 3.10 4.00 -7.84
CA VAL A 46 3.99 2.97 -7.31
C VAL A 46 5.13 3.58 -6.52
N ILE A 47 5.14 3.30 -5.22
CA ILE A 47 6.24 3.67 -4.33
C ILE A 47 7.16 2.45 -4.24
N HIS A 48 8.31 2.53 -4.91
CA HIS A 48 9.24 1.41 -5.03
C HIS A 48 10.40 1.54 -4.05
N LEU A 49 10.50 0.63 -3.10
CA LEU A 49 11.55 0.60 -2.07
C LEU A 49 12.80 -0.20 -2.50
N GLY A 50 12.77 -0.85 -3.66
CA GLY A 50 13.87 -1.69 -4.12
C GLY A 50 13.91 -3.05 -3.41
N HIS A 51 15.11 -3.51 -3.10
CA HIS A 51 15.37 -4.82 -2.51
C HIS A 51 15.98 -4.70 -1.11
N ASP A 52 16.14 -5.83 -0.40
CA ASP A 52 16.68 -5.87 0.96
C ASP A 52 15.89 -5.01 1.97
N GLN A 53 14.56 -5.09 1.92
CA GLN A 53 13.69 -4.23 2.74
C GLN A 53 13.19 -4.96 3.98
N SER A 54 13.45 -4.36 5.15
CA SER A 54 12.89 -4.83 6.42
C SER A 54 11.37 -4.71 6.46
N ALA A 55 10.71 -5.57 7.23
CA ALA A 55 9.26 -5.48 7.44
C ALA A 55 8.85 -4.09 7.94
N LYS A 56 9.60 -3.53 8.90
CA LYS A 56 9.36 -2.19 9.45
C LYS A 56 9.46 -1.09 8.38
N ALA A 57 10.47 -1.15 7.49
CA ALA A 57 10.62 -0.16 6.41
C ALA A 57 9.43 -0.19 5.44
N VAL A 58 8.96 -1.40 5.08
CA VAL A 58 7.78 -1.57 4.24
C VAL A 58 6.53 -1.00 4.92
N VAL A 59 6.32 -1.32 6.20
CA VAL A 59 5.17 -0.85 6.96
C VAL A 59 5.20 0.66 7.17
N ASP A 60 6.34 1.22 7.54
CA ASP A 60 6.49 2.68 7.72
C ASP A 60 6.11 3.41 6.43
N CYS A 61 6.63 2.95 5.29
CA CYS A 61 6.26 3.53 4.00
C CYS A 61 4.76 3.36 3.72
N ALA A 62 4.19 2.18 3.93
CA ALA A 62 2.76 1.94 3.68
C ALA A 62 1.84 2.82 4.55
N VAL A 63 2.22 3.07 5.81
CA VAL A 63 1.48 3.92 6.74
C VAL A 63 1.61 5.39 6.35
N GLN A 64 2.83 5.84 6.04
CA GLN A 64 3.12 7.24 5.67
C GLN A 64 2.44 7.64 4.36
N GLU A 65 2.50 6.75 3.39
CA GLU A 65 1.91 6.93 2.05
C GLU A 65 0.44 6.53 2.01
N ASP A 66 -0.18 6.21 3.15
CA ASP A 66 -1.58 5.75 3.30
C ASP A 66 -2.01 4.78 2.18
N ALA A 67 -1.18 3.75 1.97
CA ALA A 67 -1.23 2.92 0.77
C ALA A 67 -2.47 2.01 0.72
N HIS A 68 -2.96 1.72 -0.50
CA HIS A 68 -4.04 0.75 -0.69
C HIS A 68 -3.51 -0.69 -0.57
N ALA A 69 -2.28 -0.91 -1.04
CA ALA A 69 -1.69 -2.23 -1.09
C ALA A 69 -0.16 -2.22 -0.96
N VAL A 70 0.36 -3.36 -0.53
CA VAL A 70 1.78 -3.70 -0.50
C VAL A 70 1.98 -4.95 -1.36
N ALA A 71 2.92 -4.91 -2.31
CA ALA A 71 3.28 -6.03 -3.18
C ALA A 71 4.74 -6.41 -2.98
N LEU A 72 4.98 -7.65 -2.56
CA LEU A 72 6.28 -8.12 -2.11
C LEU A 72 6.76 -9.32 -2.90
N THR A 73 8.07 -9.40 -3.11
CA THR A 73 8.72 -10.65 -3.54
C THR A 73 9.63 -11.21 -2.46
N SER A 74 9.62 -12.53 -2.29
CA SER A 74 10.52 -13.21 -1.35
C SER A 74 11.03 -14.53 -1.92
N TYR A 75 12.31 -14.57 -2.27
CA TYR A 75 12.98 -15.71 -2.89
C TYR A 75 13.99 -16.41 -1.96
N GLN A 76 14.36 -15.79 -0.83
CA GLN A 76 15.36 -16.31 0.11
C GLN A 76 14.79 -17.16 1.26
N GLY A 77 13.47 -17.34 1.32
CA GLY A 77 12.80 -18.02 2.43
C GLY A 77 12.52 -17.09 3.62
N GLY A 78 12.00 -17.64 4.72
CA GLY A 78 11.51 -16.84 5.87
C GLY A 78 10.26 -16.02 5.55
N HIS A 79 9.61 -16.32 4.41
CA HIS A 79 8.44 -15.58 3.92
C HIS A 79 7.25 -15.70 4.86
N VAL A 80 7.04 -16.85 5.51
CA VAL A 80 5.90 -17.00 6.44
C VAL A 80 6.01 -15.97 7.55
N GLU A 81 7.15 -15.93 8.23
CA GLU A 81 7.43 -15.00 9.33
C GLU A 81 7.45 -13.55 8.84
N TYR A 82 8.05 -13.28 7.67
CA TYR A 82 8.15 -11.93 7.12
C TYR A 82 6.78 -11.33 6.81
N PHE A 83 5.93 -12.07 6.08
CA PHE A 83 4.59 -11.59 5.72
C PHE A 83 3.67 -11.47 6.94
N THR A 84 3.67 -12.45 7.85
CA THR A 84 2.84 -12.37 9.07
C THR A 84 3.26 -11.22 9.97
N TYR A 85 4.57 -10.94 10.06
CA TYR A 85 5.06 -9.81 10.84
C TYR A 85 4.69 -8.46 10.22
N ILE A 86 4.72 -8.32 8.89
CA ILE A 86 4.20 -7.11 8.21
C ILE A 86 2.72 -6.90 8.53
N ARG A 87 1.90 -7.96 8.45
CA ARG A 87 0.47 -7.87 8.80
C ARG A 87 0.29 -7.41 10.24
N GLN A 88 0.99 -8.03 11.19
CA GLN A 88 0.94 -7.65 12.60
C GLN A 88 1.29 -6.17 12.81
N LEU A 89 2.39 -5.69 12.22
CA LEU A 89 2.82 -4.30 12.37
C LEU A 89 1.83 -3.30 11.76
N LEU A 90 1.20 -3.65 10.64
CA LEU A 90 0.14 -2.82 10.06
C LEU A 90 -1.11 -2.78 10.95
N ASP A 91 -1.49 -3.91 11.55
CA ASP A 91 -2.64 -3.99 12.46
C ASP A 91 -2.38 -3.17 13.74
N GLU A 92 -1.16 -3.28 14.31
CA GLU A 92 -0.71 -2.45 15.43
C GLU A 92 -0.73 -0.94 15.10
N ALA A 93 -0.50 -0.58 13.83
CA ALA A 93 -0.59 0.79 13.34
C ALA A 93 -2.02 1.21 12.92
N GLY A 94 -3.05 0.38 13.14
CA GLY A 94 -4.43 0.67 12.74
C GLY A 94 -4.66 0.65 11.22
N CYS A 95 -3.77 0.01 10.47
CA CYS A 95 -3.75 -0.04 9.01
C CYS A 95 -4.20 -1.41 8.46
N GLU A 96 -5.23 -1.99 9.07
CA GLU A 96 -5.87 -3.26 8.66
C GLU A 96 -6.38 -3.24 7.21
N HIS A 97 -6.73 -2.06 6.71
CA HIS A 97 -7.24 -1.82 5.36
C HIS A 97 -6.20 -2.10 4.26
N VAL A 98 -4.90 -2.03 4.56
CA VAL A 98 -3.83 -2.22 3.58
C VAL A 98 -3.80 -3.68 3.13
N ARG A 99 -4.00 -3.93 1.84
CA ARG A 99 -3.95 -5.27 1.26
C ARG A 99 -2.50 -5.72 1.07
N ILE A 100 -2.20 -7.00 1.32
CA ILE A 100 -0.84 -7.54 1.16
C ILE A 100 -0.83 -8.61 0.07
N PHE A 101 0.04 -8.43 -0.91
CA PHE A 101 0.26 -9.33 -2.02
C PHE A 101 1.70 -9.83 -2.03
N GLY A 102 1.89 -11.09 -2.45
CA GLY A 102 3.21 -11.71 -2.49
C GLY A 102 3.45 -12.60 -3.69
N GLY A 103 4.72 -12.78 -4.05
CA GLY A 103 5.17 -13.75 -5.05
C GLY A 103 6.59 -14.24 -4.76
N SER A 104 6.90 -15.46 -5.18
CA SER A 104 8.23 -16.06 -4.92
C SER A 104 8.69 -17.01 -6.03
N GLY A 105 8.00 -16.98 -7.17
CA GLY A 105 8.04 -18.11 -8.10
C GLY A 105 7.50 -19.34 -7.37
N GLY A 106 8.38 -20.29 -7.03
CA GLY A 106 8.02 -21.56 -6.38
C GLY A 106 8.56 -21.74 -4.96
N THR A 107 9.15 -20.72 -4.33
CA THR A 107 9.75 -20.85 -2.99
C THR A 107 8.70 -20.98 -1.89
N ILE A 108 7.55 -20.30 -2.03
CA ILE A 108 6.42 -20.42 -1.10
C ILE A 108 5.56 -21.63 -1.51
N THR A 109 5.50 -22.63 -0.65
CA THR A 109 4.77 -23.88 -0.92
C THR A 109 3.26 -23.73 -0.75
N PRO A 110 2.41 -24.58 -1.38
CA PRO A 110 0.96 -24.48 -1.24
C PRO A 110 0.42 -24.52 0.21
N PRO A 111 0.97 -25.33 1.15
CA PRO A 111 0.61 -25.24 2.55
C PRO A 111 0.93 -23.88 3.19
N GLU A 112 2.09 -23.32 2.91
CA GLU A 112 2.49 -22.00 3.43
C GLU A 112 1.63 -20.88 2.85
N ILE A 113 1.26 -20.95 1.56
CA ILE A 113 0.29 -20.03 0.94
C ILE A 113 -1.02 -20.02 1.73
N ARG A 114 -1.54 -21.20 2.09
CA ARG A 114 -2.77 -21.31 2.90
C ARG A 114 -2.61 -20.68 4.28
N THR A 115 -1.48 -20.93 4.95
CA THR A 115 -1.17 -20.29 6.24
C THR A 115 -1.14 -18.78 6.12
N LEU A 116 -0.45 -18.24 5.11
CA LEU A 116 -0.36 -16.80 4.86
C LEU A 116 -1.74 -16.17 4.61
N HIS A 117 -2.60 -16.82 3.83
CA HIS A 117 -3.97 -16.33 3.61
C HIS A 117 -4.81 -16.34 4.88
N GLN A 118 -4.66 -17.37 5.72
CA GLN A 118 -5.31 -17.43 7.03
C GLN A 118 -4.83 -16.34 7.99
N SER A 119 -3.59 -15.90 7.83
CA SER A 119 -3.01 -14.80 8.59
C SER A 119 -3.32 -13.41 8.02
N GLY A 120 -4.23 -13.27 7.04
CA GLY A 120 -4.66 -11.97 6.54
C GLY A 120 -3.90 -11.43 5.32
N ILE A 121 -3.02 -12.24 4.71
CA ILE A 121 -2.40 -11.89 3.42
C ILE A 121 -3.42 -12.08 2.31
N SER A 122 -3.63 -11.05 1.48
CA SER A 122 -4.72 -11.01 0.50
C SER A 122 -4.54 -12.03 -0.63
N LYS A 123 -3.32 -12.14 -1.18
CA LYS A 123 -3.01 -13.16 -2.19
C LYS A 123 -1.50 -13.39 -2.31
N ILE A 124 -1.12 -14.66 -2.41
CA ILE A 124 0.21 -15.08 -2.83
C ILE A 124 0.06 -15.72 -4.21
N TYR A 125 0.80 -15.21 -5.19
CA TYR A 125 0.80 -15.70 -6.56
C TYR A 125 1.84 -16.81 -6.71
N SER A 126 1.35 -18.01 -7.01
CA SER A 126 2.14 -19.20 -7.32
C SER A 126 2.48 -19.26 -8.81
N PRO A 127 3.37 -20.17 -9.25
CA PRO A 127 3.67 -20.35 -10.67
C PRO A 127 2.43 -20.81 -11.46
N ASP A 128 1.52 -21.54 -10.81
CA ASP A 128 0.27 -21.99 -11.41
C ASP A 128 -0.70 -20.82 -11.65
N ASP A 129 -0.75 -19.84 -10.73
CA ASP A 129 -1.49 -18.59 -10.97
C ASP A 129 -0.92 -17.86 -12.19
N GLY A 130 0.42 -17.79 -12.31
CA GLY A 130 1.07 -17.20 -13.49
C GLY A 130 0.76 -17.92 -14.81
N ARG A 131 0.65 -19.26 -14.79
CA ARG A 131 0.27 -20.06 -15.97
C ARG A 131 -1.19 -19.88 -16.37
N THR A 132 -2.07 -19.71 -15.40
CA THR A 132 -3.53 -19.67 -15.63
C THR A 132 -4.04 -18.27 -15.90
N MET A 133 -3.55 -17.27 -15.16
CA MET A 133 -3.98 -15.87 -15.25
C MET A 133 -3.14 -15.07 -16.25
N GLY A 134 -1.89 -15.49 -16.48
CA GLY A 134 -0.88 -14.65 -17.14
C GLY A 134 -0.44 -13.47 -16.25
N LEU A 135 0.62 -12.76 -16.68
CA LEU A 135 1.16 -11.63 -15.92
C LEU A 135 0.11 -10.52 -15.74
N MET A 136 -0.49 -10.05 -16.84
CA MET A 136 -1.50 -8.98 -16.76
C MET A 136 -2.74 -9.41 -15.97
N GLY A 137 -3.17 -10.68 -16.04
CA GLY A 137 -4.28 -11.16 -15.23
C GLY A 137 -3.99 -11.10 -13.72
N MET A 138 -2.76 -11.44 -13.30
CA MET A 138 -2.36 -11.26 -11.90
C MET A 138 -2.34 -9.78 -11.48
N ILE A 139 -1.88 -8.88 -12.37
CA ILE A 139 -1.88 -7.44 -12.10
C ILE A 139 -3.30 -6.90 -11.99
N HIS A 140 -4.18 -7.24 -12.91
CA HIS A 140 -5.59 -6.81 -12.87
C HIS A 140 -6.29 -7.35 -11.62
N HIS A 141 -5.99 -8.58 -11.20
CA HIS A 141 -6.52 -9.15 -9.97
C HIS A 141 -6.02 -8.40 -8.72
N LEU A 142 -4.71 -8.10 -8.66
CA LEU A 142 -4.12 -7.30 -7.57
C LEU A 142 -4.77 -5.91 -7.52
N MET A 143 -4.81 -5.22 -8.66
CA MET A 143 -5.32 -3.86 -8.78
C MET A 143 -6.82 -3.78 -8.47
N GLY A 144 -7.61 -4.77 -8.91
CA GLY A 144 -9.03 -4.87 -8.58
C GLY A 144 -9.24 -4.92 -7.07
N LEU A 145 -8.58 -5.85 -6.38
CA LEU A 145 -8.69 -5.98 -4.92
C LEU A 145 -8.14 -4.76 -4.16
N ALA A 146 -7.09 -4.12 -4.67
CA ALA A 146 -6.53 -2.91 -4.08
C ALA A 146 -7.49 -1.70 -4.24
N SER A 147 -8.18 -1.61 -5.38
CA SER A 147 -9.14 -0.54 -5.65
C SER A 147 -10.42 -0.59 -4.80
N GLU A 148 -10.71 -1.72 -4.16
CA GLU A 148 -11.81 -1.87 -3.20
C GLU A 148 -11.52 -1.20 -1.85
N VAL A 149 -10.28 -0.82 -1.58
CA VAL A 149 -9.90 -0.19 -0.30
C VAL A 149 -10.40 1.25 -0.26
N ASP A 150 -11.35 1.52 0.65
CA ASP A 150 -11.87 2.86 0.90
C ASP A 150 -11.02 3.58 1.95
N LEU A 151 -10.05 4.37 1.48
CA LEU A 151 -9.15 5.11 2.37
C LEU A 151 -9.87 6.18 3.20
N VAL A 152 -11.00 6.71 2.72
CA VAL A 152 -11.79 7.75 3.41
C VAL A 152 -13.08 7.18 4.02
N GLY A 153 -13.07 5.89 4.33
CA GLY A 153 -14.18 5.21 4.99
C GLY A 153 -14.56 5.86 6.33
N LYS A 154 -15.85 5.76 6.70
CA LYS A 154 -16.42 6.44 7.87
C LYS A 154 -15.66 6.20 9.18
N GLU A 155 -15.20 4.97 9.42
CA GLU A 155 -14.44 4.62 10.62
C GLU A 155 -13.07 5.29 10.66
N ARG A 156 -12.37 5.34 9.52
CA ARG A 156 -11.09 6.04 9.40
C ARG A 156 -11.26 7.55 9.59
N MET A 157 -12.27 8.14 8.96
CA MET A 157 -12.61 9.55 9.15
C MET A 157 -12.95 9.88 10.60
N ALA A 158 -13.62 8.97 11.31
CA ALA A 158 -13.93 9.15 12.72
C ALA A 158 -12.69 9.11 13.62
N SER A 159 -11.55 8.57 13.16
CA SER A 159 -10.29 8.59 13.93
C SER A 159 -9.60 9.97 13.96
N LEU A 160 -10.05 10.91 13.13
CA LEU A 160 -9.61 12.32 13.12
C LEU A 160 -10.42 13.15 14.14
N ASP A 161 -10.40 12.71 15.40
CA ASP A 161 -11.25 13.20 16.50
C ASP A 161 -10.54 14.09 17.52
N GLY A 162 -9.27 14.42 17.29
CA GLY A 162 -8.49 15.27 18.18
C GLY A 162 -7.11 15.61 17.61
N PRO A 163 -6.27 16.30 18.41
CA PRO A 163 -4.96 16.77 17.97
C PRO A 163 -4.11 15.67 17.33
N VAL A 164 -3.67 15.90 16.09
CA VAL A 164 -2.74 15.01 15.39
C VAL A 164 -1.32 15.54 15.54
N THR A 165 -0.39 14.67 15.93
CA THR A 165 1.02 14.97 16.08
C THR A 165 1.86 14.24 15.02
N PRO A 166 3.14 14.61 14.82
CA PRO A 166 4.03 13.88 13.93
C PRO A 166 4.27 12.41 14.33
N ASP A 167 3.94 12.01 15.56
CA ASP A 167 4.04 10.62 15.99
C ASP A 167 2.84 9.78 15.49
N ASP A 168 1.73 10.43 15.10
CA ASP A 168 0.50 9.80 14.62
C ASP A 168 0.52 9.58 13.10
N MET A 169 1.56 8.91 12.58
CA MET A 169 1.82 8.85 11.13
C MET A 169 0.66 8.32 10.29
N ALA A 170 -0.15 7.39 10.81
CA ALA A 170 -1.35 6.90 10.11
C ALA A 170 -2.41 8.01 9.92
N LYS A 171 -2.59 8.89 10.92
CA LYS A 171 -3.51 10.03 10.83
C LYS A 171 -2.93 11.12 9.93
N VAL A 172 -1.60 11.31 9.95
CA VAL A 172 -0.91 12.23 9.04
C VAL A 172 -1.12 11.79 7.59
N GLY A 173 -0.88 10.51 7.27
CA GLY A 173 -1.12 9.95 5.94
C GLY A 173 -2.57 10.12 5.48
N LEU A 174 -3.53 9.90 6.38
CA LEU A 174 -4.95 10.11 6.10
C LEU A 174 -5.29 11.59 5.81
N LEU A 175 -4.69 12.53 6.54
CA LEU A 175 -4.87 13.96 6.27
C LEU A 175 -4.27 14.36 4.92
N LEU A 176 -3.15 13.75 4.50
CA LEU A 176 -2.59 13.95 3.16
C LEU A 176 -3.54 13.42 2.08
N THR A 177 -4.06 12.19 2.24
CA THR A 177 -5.09 11.64 1.35
C THR A 177 -6.31 12.57 1.24
N LEU A 178 -6.76 13.15 2.35
CA LEU A 178 -7.87 14.11 2.33
C LEU A 178 -7.50 15.41 1.62
N SER A 179 -6.26 15.89 1.74
CA SER A 179 -5.83 17.10 1.04
C SER A 179 -5.86 16.96 -0.49
N GLU A 180 -5.70 15.73 -0.98
CA GLU A 180 -5.69 15.40 -2.41
C GLU A 180 -7.07 15.08 -2.96
N SER A 181 -7.95 14.49 -2.14
CA SER A 181 -9.22 13.91 -2.61
C SER A 181 -10.48 14.65 -2.15
N ALA A 182 -10.44 15.35 -1.01
CA ALA A 182 -11.62 15.99 -0.44
C ALA A 182 -11.84 17.40 -0.99
N ASP A 183 -13.09 17.87 -0.94
CA ASP A 183 -13.38 19.27 -1.19
C ASP A 183 -12.80 20.19 -0.09
N GLU A 184 -12.60 21.46 -0.42
CA GLU A 184 -11.97 22.44 0.49
C GLU A 184 -12.70 22.54 1.84
N LYS A 185 -14.03 22.42 1.86
CA LYS A 185 -14.83 22.55 3.08
C LYS A 185 -14.63 21.32 3.98
N ALA A 186 -14.69 20.13 3.39
CA ALA A 186 -14.48 18.87 4.10
C ALA A 186 -13.05 18.79 4.65
N PHE A 187 -12.05 19.12 3.83
CA PHE A 187 -10.66 19.13 4.25
C PHE A 187 -10.41 20.13 5.39
N LYS A 188 -10.91 21.37 5.25
CA LYS A 188 -10.78 22.38 6.31
C LYS A 188 -11.42 21.93 7.62
N ALA A 189 -12.58 21.29 7.57
CA ALA A 189 -13.24 20.76 8.76
C ALA A 189 -12.40 19.66 9.44
N ALA A 190 -11.80 18.75 8.68
CA ALA A 190 -10.90 17.72 9.20
C ALA A 190 -9.65 18.32 9.85
N VAL A 191 -9.02 19.31 9.19
CA VAL A 191 -7.84 20.00 9.73
C VAL A 191 -8.20 20.71 11.05
N GLU A 192 -9.30 21.46 11.11
CA GLU A 192 -9.71 22.14 12.35
C GLU A 192 -9.99 21.16 13.49
N ALA A 193 -10.60 20.00 13.21
CA ALA A 193 -10.80 18.95 14.21
C ALA A 193 -9.47 18.37 14.75
N CYS A 194 -8.43 18.36 13.92
CA CYS A 194 -7.12 17.80 14.23
C CYS A 194 -6.10 18.82 14.77
N ARG A 195 -6.45 20.10 14.90
CA ARG A 195 -5.52 21.12 15.36
C ARG A 195 -5.12 20.91 16.82
N SER A 196 -3.82 20.99 17.06
CA SER A 196 -3.24 21.00 18.42
C SER A 196 -3.21 22.40 19.04
N SER A 197 -3.44 23.46 18.25
CA SER A 197 -3.44 24.84 18.72
C SER A 197 -4.33 25.76 17.86
N ASP A 198 -5.02 26.67 18.53
CA ASP A 198 -5.79 27.77 17.93
C ASP A 198 -4.92 28.97 17.52
N LYS A 199 -3.60 28.91 17.78
CA LYS A 199 -2.68 30.00 17.44
C LYS A 199 -2.33 29.96 15.95
N ASP A 200 -2.14 31.14 15.38
CA ASP A 200 -1.51 31.28 14.06
C ASP A 200 -0.05 30.86 14.16
N VAL A 201 0.27 29.71 13.57
CA VAL A 201 1.64 29.19 13.50
C VAL A 201 2.29 29.75 12.23
N PRO A 202 3.43 30.44 12.33
CA PRO A 202 4.11 30.95 11.14
C PRO A 202 4.63 29.80 10.28
N VAL A 203 4.22 29.75 9.01
CA VAL A 203 4.73 28.79 8.02
C VAL A 203 5.99 29.37 7.40
N ILE A 204 7.11 28.66 7.53
CA ILE A 204 8.38 29.01 6.90
C ILE A 204 8.58 28.10 5.69
N GLY A 205 8.40 28.64 4.50
CA GLY A 205 8.72 27.94 3.25
C GLY A 205 10.22 28.02 2.96
N PHE A 206 10.90 26.89 2.92
CA PHE A 206 12.25 26.81 2.37
C PHE A 206 12.17 26.38 0.91
N THR A 207 12.66 27.22 0.00
CA THR A 207 12.79 26.88 -1.42
C THR A 207 14.27 26.63 -1.72
N GLY A 208 14.60 25.46 -2.27
CA GLY A 208 15.94 25.11 -2.76
C GLY A 208 15.85 24.55 -4.18
N THR A 209 16.98 24.41 -4.85
CA THR A 209 17.06 23.80 -6.19
C THR A 209 16.90 22.27 -6.19
N GLY A 210 16.61 21.67 -5.03
CA GLY A 210 16.84 20.25 -4.74
C GLY A 210 18.18 20.07 -4.04
#